data_AF-A0A7C3GR02-F1
#
_entry.id   AF-A0A7C3GR02-F1
#
_cell.length_a   1.000
_cell.length_b   1.000
_cell.length_c   1.000
_cell.angle_alpha   90.00
_cell.angle_beta   90.00
_cell.angle_gamma   90.00
#
_symmetry.space_group_name_H-M   'P 1'
#
loop_
_entity.id
_entity.type
_entity.pdbx_description
1 polymer ?
#
loop_
_entity_poly.entity_id
_entity_poly.type
_entity_poly.pdbx_seq_one_letter_code
_entity_poly.pdbx_strand_id
1 'polypeptide(L)' 'MKHSDDKIALVLAGGGLSGAVYEMGALRAINDLLIGRTVNDFDIYVGTSAGSLVAAGLVNGLSPQLLLRSV' A
#
# COMPACT_ATOMS: atom_id res chain seq x y z
N MET A 1 -11.78 -28.10 -0.24
CA MET A 1 -12.20 -26.90 -0.99
C MET A 1 -10.95 -26.23 -1.51
N LYS A 2 -10.76 -26.17 -2.83
CA LYS A 2 -9.57 -25.62 -3.47
C LYS A 2 -9.72 -24.09 -3.45
N HIS A 3 -9.02 -23.40 -2.54
CA HIS A 3 -8.82 -21.95 -2.74
C HIS A 3 -8.04 -21.83 -4.05
N SER A 4 -8.62 -21.19 -5.05
CA SER A 4 -7.82 -20.67 -6.16
C SER A 4 -6.86 -19.65 -5.53
N ASP A 5 -5.56 -19.77 -5.76
CA ASP A 5 -4.57 -18.76 -5.35
C ASP A 5 -4.77 -17.50 -6.21
N ASP A 6 -5.90 -16.84 -6.02
CA ASP A 6 -6.27 -15.63 -6.75
C ASP A 6 -5.39 -14.48 -6.24
N LYS A 7 -4.57 -13.94 -7.15
CA LYS A 7 -3.68 -12.82 -6.85
C LYS A 7 -4.48 -11.57 -6.54
N ILE A 8 -4.09 -10.85 -5.49
CA ILE A 8 -4.73 -9.61 -5.06
C ILE A 8 -3.80 -8.43 -5.36
N ALA A 9 -4.35 -7.39 -6.00
CA ALA A 9 -3.63 -6.18 -6.33
C ALA A 9 -4.00 -5.02 -5.39
N LEU A 10 -3.00 -4.26 -4.96
CA LEU A 10 -3.14 -2.95 -4.34
C LEU A 10 -2.94 -1.86 -5.40
N VAL A 11 -3.97 -1.04 -5.64
CA VAL A 11 -3.96 0.03 -6.65
C VAL A 11 -3.96 1.39 -5.96
N LEU A 12 -2.90 2.17 -6.19
CA LEU A 12 -2.66 3.50 -5.63
C LEU A 12 -2.74 4.53 -6.76
N ALA A 13 -3.62 5.51 -6.60
CA ALA A 13 -3.89 6.53 -7.60
C ALA A 13 -2.86 7.67 -7.54
N GLY A 14 -2.91 8.54 -8.54
CA GLY A 14 -2.19 9.82 -8.48
C GLY A 14 -2.98 10.85 -7.69
N GLY A 15 -2.27 11.77 -7.02
CA GLY A 15 -2.91 12.90 -6.32
C GLY A 15 -1.93 13.94 -5.78
N GLY A 16 -0.69 13.96 -6.30
CA GLY A 16 0.39 14.79 -5.76
C GLY A 16 0.71 14.47 -4.30
N LEU A 17 1.35 15.41 -3.60
CA LEU A 17 1.75 15.23 -2.20
C LEU A 17 0.54 14.96 -1.28
N SER A 18 -0.55 15.72 -1.46
CA SER A 18 -1.76 15.56 -0.65
C SER A 18 -2.40 14.18 -0.84
N GLY A 19 -2.46 13.69 -2.07
CA GLY A 19 -2.93 12.34 -2.38
C GLY A 19 -2.05 11.25 -1.74
N ALA A 20 -0.72 11.40 -1.80
CA ALA A 20 0.18 10.46 -1.15
C ALA A 20 -0.05 10.40 0.37
N VAL A 21 -0.16 11.54 1.05
CA VAL A 21 -0.43 11.58 2.50
C VAL A 21 -1.77 10.92 2.83
N TYR A 22 -2.80 11.21 2.03
CA TYR A 22 -4.11 10.56 2.17
C TYR A 22 -4.02 9.04 2.02
N GLU A 23 -3.38 8.55 0.95
CA GLU A 23 -3.20 7.13 0.70
C GLU A 23 -2.41 6.43 1.79
N MET A 24 -1.32 7.02 2.28
CA MET A 24 -0.55 6.43 3.36
C MET A 24 -1.34 6.35 4.68
N GLY A 25 -2.20 7.33 4.96
CA GLY A 25 -3.15 7.27 6.07
C GLY A 25 -4.20 6.15 5.91
N ALA A 26 -4.75 5.99 4.72
CA ALA A 26 -5.68 4.90 4.41
C ALA A 26 -4.99 3.53 4.53
N LEU A 27 -3.78 3.39 3.98
CA LEU A 27 -2.96 2.18 4.08
C LEU A 27 -2.60 1.85 5.51
N ARG A 28 -2.33 2.86 6.36
CA ARG A 28 -2.14 2.65 7.79
C ARG A 28 -3.38 2.03 8.43
N ALA A 29 -4.56 2.59 8.18
CA ALA A 29 -5.80 2.07 8.74
C ALA A 29 -6.07 0.63 8.25
N ILE A 30 -5.88 0.36 6.95
CA ILE A 30 -6.02 -0.99 6.39
C ILE A 30 -5.02 -1.94 7.05
N ASN A 31 -3.76 -1.54 7.17
CA ASN A 31 -2.72 -2.36 7.78
C ASN A 31 -3.04 -2.73 9.24
N ASP A 32 -3.65 -1.82 10.00
CA ASP A 32 -4.07 -2.08 11.38
C ASP A 32 -5.30 -3.01 11.47
N LEU A 33 -6.09 -3.12 10.39
CA LEU A 33 -7.28 -3.99 10.30
C LEU A 33 -6.99 -5.40 9.76
N LEU A 34 -5.87 -5.59 9.05
CA LEU A 34 -5.50 -6.90 8.51
C LEU A 34 -5.02 -7.84 9.64
N ILE A 35 -5.49 -9.09 9.60
CA ILE A 35 -5.12 -10.13 10.57
C ILE A 35 -4.23 -11.15 9.88
N GLY A 36 -3.01 -11.32 10.38
CA GLY A 36 -2.03 -12.27 9.83
C GLY A 36 -1.42 -11.86 8.48
N ARG A 37 -1.71 -10.65 8.01
CA ARG A 37 -1.13 -10.01 6.82
C ARG A 37 -1.01 -8.50 7.03
N THR A 38 -0.23 -7.86 6.17
CA THR A 38 0.03 -6.42 6.11
C THR A 38 -0.24 -5.92 4.70
N VAL A 39 -0.23 -4.60 4.52
CA VAL A 39 -0.31 -4.02 3.16
C VAL A 39 0.95 -4.26 2.33
N ASN A 40 1.99 -4.88 2.90
CA ASN A 40 3.19 -5.33 2.19
C ASN A 40 3.04 -6.76 1.63
N ASP A 41 1.93 -7.45 1.92
CA ASP A 41 1.70 -8.85 1.51
C ASP A 41 0.75 -8.98 0.30
N PHE A 42 0.47 -7.90 -0.45
CA PHE A 42 -0.25 -7.99 -1.72
C PHE A 42 0.65 -8.56 -2.83
N ASP A 43 0.05 -9.29 -3.78
CA ASP A 43 0.80 -9.92 -4.88
C ASP A 43 1.23 -8.92 -5.95
N ILE A 44 0.45 -7.86 -6.13
CA ILE A 44 0.62 -6.88 -7.20
C ILE A 44 0.46 -5.48 -6.62
N TYR A 45 1.37 -4.58 -6.97
CA TYR A 45 1.28 -3.16 -6.63
C TYR A 45 1.21 -2.35 -7.91
N VAL A 46 0.16 -1.55 -8.03
CA VAL A 46 -0.01 -0.59 -9.12
C VAL A 46 -0.02 0.79 -8.51
N GLY A 47 0.86 1.67 -8.98
CA GLY A 47 0.94 3.04 -8.49
C GLY A 47 1.09 4.03 -9.64
N THR A 48 0.39 5.16 -9.56
CA THR A 48 0.52 6.25 -10.54
C THR A 48 1.02 7.53 -9.86
N SER A 49 2.09 8.15 -10.39
CA SER A 49 2.63 9.41 -9.86
C SER A 49 2.96 9.33 -8.36
N ALA A 50 2.27 10.07 -7.49
CA ALA A 50 2.51 9.99 -6.05
C ALA A 50 2.26 8.58 -5.49
N GLY A 51 1.22 7.88 -5.98
CA GLY A 51 0.95 6.48 -5.65
C GLY A 51 2.05 5.51 -6.11
N SER A 52 2.84 5.84 -7.16
CA SER A 52 3.98 4.99 -7.55
C SER A 52 5.13 5.07 -6.56
N LEU A 53 5.33 6.22 -5.91
CA LEU A 53 6.33 6.36 -4.86
C LEU A 53 5.93 5.57 -3.60
N VAL A 54 4.65 5.64 -3.22
CA VAL A 54 4.10 4.85 -2.10
C VAL A 54 4.20 3.36 -2.41
N ALA A 55 3.76 2.92 -3.60
CA ALA A 55 3.88 1.53 -4.06
C ALA A 55 5.32 1.02 -4.02
N ALA A 56 6.27 1.82 -4.52
CA ALA A 56 7.69 1.47 -4.49
C ALA A 56 8.20 1.29 -3.06
N GLY A 57 7.78 2.15 -2.13
CA GLY A 57 8.12 2.02 -0.72
C GLY A 57 7.61 0.71 -0.11
N LEU A 58 6.34 0.38 -0.34
CA LEU A 58 5.72 -0.86 0.17
C LEU A 58 6.43 -2.12 -0.37
N VAL A 59 6.72 -2.16 -1.66
CA VAL A 59 7.44 -3.29 -2.29
C VAL A 59 8.87 -3.45 -1.74
N ASN A 60 9.50 -2.35 -1.30
CA ASN A 60 10.80 -2.38 -0.63
C ASN A 60 10.71 -2.68 0.88
N GLY A 61 9.55 -3.09 1.38
CA GLY A 61 9.36 -3.47 2.79
C GLY A 61 9.19 -2.29 3.75
N LEU A 62 9.04 -1.07 3.25
CA LEU A 62 8.68 0.07 4.10
C LEU A 62 7.21 -0.06 4.50
N SER A 63 6.93 0.12 5.79
CA SER A 63 5.56 0.11 6.28
C SER A 63 4.88 1.47 6.05
N PRO A 64 3.53 1.54 6.02
CA PRO A 64 2.81 2.81 5.90
C PRO A 64 3.19 3.82 6.98
N GLN A 65 3.51 3.34 8.20
CA GLN A 65 3.93 4.19 9.31
C GLN A 65 5.28 4.86 9.06
N LEU A 66 6.21 4.13 8.44
CA LEU A 66 7.52 4.66 8.10
C LEU A 66 7.42 5.66 6.95
N LEU A 67 6.63 5.34 5.92
CA LEU A 67 6.37 6.24 4.80
C LEU A 67 5.74 7.57 5.26
N LEU A 68 4.76 7.52 6.18
CA LEU A 68 4.14 8.72 6.78
C LEU A 68 5.12 9.62 7.54
N ARG A 69 6.17 9.05 8.14
CA ARG A 69 7.18 9.82 8.88
C ARG A 69 8.20 10.52 7.97
N SER A 70 8.26 10.11 6.70
CA SER A 70 9.24 10.62 5.73
C SER A 70 8.71 11.77 4.87
N VAL A 71 7.53 12.31 5.21
CA VAL A 71 6.84 13.40 4.51
C VAL A 71 6.91 14.69 5.30
#